data_AF-A0A661QYK5-F1
#
_entry.id   AF-A0A661QYK5-F1
#
_cell.length_a   1.000
_cell.length_b   1.000
_cell.length_c   1.000
_cell.angle_alpha   90.00
_cell.angle_beta   90.00
_cell.angle_gamma   90.00
#
_symmetry.space_group_name_H-M   'P 1'
#
loop_
_entity.id
_entity.type
_entity.pdbx_description
1 polymer ?
#
loop_
_entity_poly.entity_id
_entity_poly.type
_entity_poly.pdbx_seq_one_letter_code
_entity_poly.pdbx_strand_id
1 'polypeptide(L)'
;MLKLPEALLKKYNSLLIKNNIPFHTHGNYKKWLQYYLDFCKKYQHPYADPETLSRFIDKLKEKKQASSQQAQAGQAVALYYSGISSKSPLRKPHDQVKEAVASYDADKTQNP
;
A
#
# COMPACT_ATOMS: atom_id res chain seq x y z
N MET A 1 -12.28 -1.59 -11.22
CA MET A 1 -10.83 -1.36 -10.98
C MET A 1 -10.46 -0.02 -11.55
N LEU A 2 -10.04 0.92 -10.70
CA LEU A 2 -9.56 2.22 -11.16
C LEU A 2 -8.32 2.03 -12.03
N LYS A 3 -8.40 2.40 -13.31
CA LYS A 3 -7.24 2.36 -14.21
C LYS A 3 -6.27 3.43 -13.74
N LEU A 4 -5.24 3.03 -12.99
CA LEU A 4 -4.15 3.93 -12.62
C LEU A 4 -3.40 4.32 -13.90
N PRO A 5 -3.11 5.61 -14.12
CA PRO A 5 -2.31 6.00 -15.27
C PRO A 5 -0.91 5.37 -15.16
N GLU A 6 -0.39 4.87 -16.28
CA GLU A 6 0.92 4.22 -16.34
C GLU A 6 2.05 5.14 -15.85
N ALA A 7 1.93 6.44 -16.09
CA ALA A 7 2.87 7.45 -15.58
C ALA A 7 2.99 7.42 -14.05
N LEU A 8 1.87 7.21 -13.34
CA LEU A 8 1.86 7.12 -11.87
C LEU A 8 2.43 5.78 -11.40
N LEU A 9 2.06 4.67 -12.06
CA LEU A 9 2.64 3.36 -11.76
C LEU A 9 4.15 3.33 -11.99
N LYS A 10 4.65 3.96 -13.05
CA LYS A 10 6.08 4.04 -13.36
C LYS A 10 6.83 4.82 -12.29
N LYS A 11 6.34 6.01 -11.89
CA LYS A 11 6.90 6.78 -10.78
C LYS A 11 6.89 5.98 -9.48
N TYR A 12 5.79 5.31 -9.18
CA TYR A 12 5.66 4.51 -7.97
C TYR A 12 6.60 3.29 -7.96
N ASN A 13 6.79 2.64 -9.12
CA ASN A 13 7.75 1.55 -9.27
C ASN A 13 9.18 2.01 -8.96
N SER A 14 9.56 3.21 -9.43
CA SER A 14 10.84 3.82 -9.08
C SER A 14 10.97 4.08 -7.58
N LEU A 15 9.89 4.47 -6.89
CA LEU A 15 9.90 4.63 -5.42
C LEU A 15 10.09 3.29 -4.69
N LEU A 16 9.46 2.21 -5.16
CA LEU A 16 9.64 0.88 -4.60
C LEU A 16 11.09 0.40 -4.71
N ILE A 17 11.69 0.59 -5.90
CA ILE A 17 13.10 0.26 -6.15
C ILE A 17 14.01 1.11 -5.24
N LYS A 18 13.76 2.43 -5.16
CA LYS A 18 14.52 3.34 -4.30
C LYS A 18 14.47 2.96 -2.82
N ASN A 19 13.36 2.39 -2.36
CA ASN A 19 13.18 1.95 -0.97
C ASN A 19 13.62 0.49 -0.72
N ASN A 20 14.31 -0.15 -1.67
CA ASN A 20 14.75 -1.55 -1.59
C ASN A 20 13.58 -2.54 -1.32
N ILE A 21 12.39 -2.22 -1.81
CA ILE A 21 11.24 -3.13 -1.71
C ILE A 21 11.45 -4.27 -2.71
N PRO A 22 11.32 -5.54 -2.29
CA PRO A 22 11.59 -6.67 -3.17
C PRO A 22 10.53 -6.80 -4.27
N PHE A 23 10.99 -7.15 -5.49
CA PHE A 23 10.16 -7.18 -6.71
C PHE A 23 8.91 -8.06 -6.59
N HIS A 24 8.97 -9.17 -5.86
CA HIS A 24 7.82 -10.06 -5.66
C HIS A 24 6.65 -9.37 -4.93
N THR A 25 6.92 -8.37 -4.08
CA THR A 25 5.88 -7.60 -3.39
C THR A 25 5.35 -6.43 -4.22
N HIS A 26 6.04 -6.02 -5.29
CA HIS A 26 5.65 -4.83 -6.07
C HIS A 26 4.22 -4.95 -6.62
N GLY A 27 3.81 -6.16 -7.01
CA GLY A 27 2.43 -6.42 -7.45
C GLY A 27 1.41 -6.10 -6.36
N ASN A 28 1.69 -6.52 -5.12
CA ASN A 28 0.79 -6.27 -4.00
C ASN A 28 0.77 -4.80 -3.58
N TYR A 29 1.92 -4.12 -3.60
CA TYR A 29 2.00 -2.68 -3.34
C TYR A 29 1.19 -1.87 -4.36
N LYS A 30 1.28 -2.22 -5.65
CA LYS A 30 0.49 -1.59 -6.72
C LYS A 30 -1.01 -1.82 -6.52
N LYS A 31 -1.43 -3.02 -6.10
CA LYS A 31 -2.82 -3.31 -5.75
C LYS A 31 -3.31 -2.45 -4.59
N TRP A 32 -2.54 -2.35 -3.51
CA TRP A 32 -2.91 -1.50 -2.36
C TRP A 32 -3.05 -0.04 -2.75
N LEU A 33 -2.14 0.48 -3.57
CA LEU A 33 -2.23 1.85 -4.08
C LEU A 33 -3.49 2.06 -4.93
N GLN A 34 -3.83 1.09 -5.80
CA GLN A 34 -5.05 1.16 -6.60
C GLN A 34 -6.31 1.16 -5.72
N TYR A 35 -6.38 0.29 -4.70
CA TYR A 35 -7.50 0.28 -3.76
C TYR A 35 -7.60 1.58 -2.96
N TYR A 36 -6.48 2.14 -2.54
CA TYR A 36 -6.45 3.42 -1.83
C TYR A 36 -6.96 4.56 -2.71
N LEU A 37 -6.53 4.63 -3.98
CA LEU A 37 -6.99 5.66 -4.91
C LEU A 37 -8.47 5.49 -5.29
N ASP A 38 -8.95 4.25 -5.40
CA ASP A 38 -10.37 3.93 -5.57
C ASP A 38 -11.19 4.39 -4.35
N PHE A 39 -10.68 4.15 -3.14
CA PHE A 39 -11.26 4.64 -1.89
C PHE A 39 -11.30 6.17 -1.85
N CYS A 40 -10.19 6.85 -2.16
CA CYS A 40 -10.15 8.31 -2.23
C CYS A 40 -11.18 8.86 -3.23
N LYS A 41 -11.27 8.25 -4.42
CA LYS A 41 -12.24 8.66 -5.44
C LYS A 41 -13.68 8.41 -4.98
N LYS A 42 -13.95 7.27 -4.37
CA LYS A 42 -15.29 6.88 -3.91
C LYS A 42 -15.84 7.83 -2.84
N TYR A 43 -14.99 8.28 -1.92
CA TYR A 43 -15.37 9.15 -0.81
C TYR A 43 -14.98 10.62 -1.04
N GLN A 44 -14.52 10.97 -2.25
CA GLN A 44 -13.99 12.30 -2.62
C GLN A 44 -12.95 12.85 -1.63
N HIS A 45 -12.15 11.98 -1.05
CA HIS A 45 -11.11 12.36 -0.11
C HIS A 45 -9.85 12.83 -0.84
N PRO A 46 -9.06 13.74 -0.23
CA PRO A 46 -7.81 14.19 -0.82
C PRO A 46 -6.81 13.02 -0.86
N TYR A 47 -6.19 12.81 -2.02
CA TYR A 47 -5.23 11.73 -2.23
C TYR A 47 -3.97 11.84 -1.37
N ALA A 48 -3.73 12.99 -0.72
CA ALA A 48 -2.55 13.30 0.08
C ALA A 48 -2.88 13.57 1.56
N ASP A 49 -4.01 13.05 2.04
CA ASP A 49 -4.52 13.37 3.37
C ASP A 49 -4.30 12.22 4.39
N PRO A 50 -3.70 12.49 5.55
CA PRO A 50 -3.42 11.46 6.55
C PRO A 50 -4.69 10.86 7.18
N GLU A 51 -5.81 11.57 7.23
CA GLU A 51 -7.07 11.03 7.74
C GLU A 51 -7.62 9.94 6.80
N THR A 52 -7.42 10.13 5.49
CA THR A 52 -7.84 9.16 4.47
C THR A 52 -7.08 7.85 4.59
N LEU A 53 -5.78 7.92 4.90
CA LEU A 53 -4.96 6.74 5.20
C LEU A 53 -5.49 6.01 6.45
N SER A 54 -5.74 6.74 7.54
CA SER A 54 -6.28 6.14 8.76
C SER A 54 -7.62 5.44 8.52
N ARG A 55 -8.54 6.08 7.80
CA ARG A 55 -9.83 5.47 7.40
C ARG A 55 -9.65 4.23 6.53
N PHE A 56 -8.68 4.25 5.62
CA PHE A 56 -8.40 3.09 4.78
C PHE A 56 -7.90 1.90 5.60
N ILE A 57 -6.97 2.11 6.55
CA ILE A 57 -6.48 1.04 7.43
C ILE A 57 -7.59 0.54 8.36
N ASP A 58 -8.40 1.43 8.91
CA ASP A 58 -9.55 1.05 9.72
C ASP A 58 -10.52 0.17 8.91
N LYS A 59 -10.74 0.51 7.63
CA LYS A 59 -11.56 -0.32 6.73
C LYS A 59 -10.99 -1.71 6.49
N LEU A 60 -9.67 -1.84 6.45
CA LEU A 60 -9.01 -3.15 6.33
C LEU A 60 -9.14 -3.97 7.63
N LYS A 61 -9.09 -3.31 8.80
CA LYS A 61 -9.34 -3.94 10.10
C LYS A 61 -10.78 -4.45 10.19
N GLU A 62 -11.77 -3.64 9.82
CA GLU A 62 -13.19 -4.06 9.78
C GLU A 62 -13.38 -5.28 8.87
N LYS A 63 -12.65 -5.34 7.75
CA LYS A 63 -12.67 -6.48 6.83
C LYS A 63 -11.88 -7.71 7.30
N LYS A 64 -11.38 -7.72 8.54
CA LYS A 64 -10.55 -8.79 9.11
C LYS A 64 -9.31 -9.11 8.25
N GLN A 65 -8.75 -8.11 7.57
CA GLN A 65 -7.51 -8.29 6.82
C GLN A 65 -6.36 -8.58 7.79
N ALA A 66 -5.43 -9.45 7.37
CA ALA A 66 -4.28 -9.82 8.18
C ALA A 66 -3.44 -8.58 8.55
N SER A 67 -2.84 -8.59 9.74
CA SER A 67 -2.00 -7.48 10.23
C SER A 67 -0.87 -7.13 9.24
N SER A 68 -0.29 -8.14 8.59
CA SER A 68 0.74 -7.96 7.55
C SER A 68 0.20 -7.21 6.33
N GLN A 69 -1.05 -7.49 5.93
CA GLN A 69 -1.72 -6.80 4.83
C GLN A 69 -2.03 -5.34 5.18
N GLN A 70 -2.48 -5.07 6.41
CA GLN A 70 -2.68 -3.71 6.90
C GLN A 70 -1.38 -2.91 6.93
N ALA A 71 -0.29 -3.52 7.43
CA ALA A 71 1.03 -2.90 7.46
C ALA A 71 1.55 -2.62 6.05
N GLN A 72 1.40 -3.57 5.13
CA GLN A 72 1.82 -3.41 3.74
C GLN A 72 0.99 -2.35 3.00
N ALA A 73 -0.32 -2.31 3.25
CA ALA A 73 -1.20 -1.27 2.73
C ALA A 73 -0.78 0.12 3.23
N GLY A 74 -0.48 0.24 4.53
CA GLY A 74 0.01 1.48 5.13
C GLY A 74 1.34 1.93 4.54
N GLN A 75 2.30 1.01 4.39
CA GLN A 75 3.59 1.29 3.75
C GLN A 75 3.42 1.71 2.28
N ALA A 76 2.51 1.05 1.55
CA ALA A 76 2.26 1.39 0.16
C ALA A 76 1.76 2.83 -0.02
N VAL A 77 0.81 3.27 0.82
CA VAL A 77 0.29 4.64 0.77
C VAL A 77 1.31 5.65 1.29
N ALA A 78 2.05 5.33 2.35
CA ALA A 78 3.11 6.19 2.88
C ALA A 78 4.23 6.44 1.84
N LEU A 79 4.60 5.42 1.05
CA LEU A 79 5.52 5.58 -0.07
C LEU A 79 4.99 6.54 -1.14
N TYR A 80 3.69 6.46 -1.44
CA TYR A 80 3.04 7.38 -2.37
C TYR A 80 3.10 8.82 -1.86
N TYR A 81 2.85 9.03 -0.56
CA TYR A 81 2.98 10.34 0.10
C TYR A 81 4.40 10.92 -0.01
N SER A 82 5.42 10.09 0.18
CA SER A 82 6.81 10.51 0.00
C SER A 82 7.13 10.94 -1.43
N GLY A 83 6.38 10.47 -2.43
CA GLY A 83 6.56 10.84 -3.84
C GLY A 83 5.82 12.12 -4.26
N ILE A 84 4.72 12.45 -3.59
CA ILE A 84 3.90 13.64 -3.87
C ILE A 84 4.23 14.82 -2.95
N SER A 85 4.68 14.55 -1.72
CA SER A 85 5.08 15.57 -0.76
C SER A 85 6.58 15.76 -0.84
N SER A 86 7.01 16.87 -1.44
CA SER A 86 8.41 17.34 -1.42
C SER A 86 8.87 17.83 -0.03
N LYS A 87 8.13 17.54 1.05
CA LYS A 87 8.57 17.74 2.44
C LYS A 87 8.82 16.36 3.10
N SER A 88 10.09 15.93 3.08
CA SER A 88 10.64 14.78 3.83
C SER A 88 10.67 15.04 5.36
N PRO A 89 11.01 14.05 6.23
CA PRO A 89 10.79 12.60 6.17
C PRO A 89 10.28 11.99 7.50
N LEU A 90 9.85 10.72 7.42
CA LEU A 90 9.84 9.66 8.42
C LEU A 90 10.15 10.00 9.90
N ARG A 91 9.23 9.62 10.79
CA ARG A 91 9.62 9.02 12.08
C ARG A 91 9.46 7.51 11.97
N LYS A 92 10.58 6.79 11.87
CA LYS A 92 10.67 5.40 12.35
C LYS A 92 11.12 5.47 13.82
N PRO A 93 10.59 4.58 14.66
CA PRO A 93 11.44 3.61 15.35
C PRO A 93 11.02 2.24 14.80
N HIS A 94 11.75 1.60 13.90
CA HIS A 94 12.92 0.75 14.22
C HIS A 94 12.94 0.26 15.67
N ASP A 95 12.03 -0.66 16.01
CA ASP A 95 12.42 -1.94 16.60
C ASP A 95 11.30 -2.98 16.37
N GLN A 96 11.71 -4.22 16.05
CA GLN A 96 10.90 -5.44 15.92
C GLN A 96 9.80 -5.48 14.84
N VAL A 97 10.06 -6.17 13.73
CA VAL A 97 9.57 -7.56 13.53
C VAL A 97 10.55 -8.28 12.60
N LYS A 98 11.30 -9.16 13.25
CA LYS A 98 12.04 -10.29 12.71
C LYS A 98 11.02 -11.30 12.18
N GLU A 99 11.28 -11.80 10.97
CA GLU A 99 10.77 -13.04 10.41
C GLU A 99 9.24 -13.23 10.30
N ALA A 100 8.75 -13.13 9.06
CA ALA A 100 7.80 -14.09 8.51
C ALA A 100 7.85 -13.99 6.99
N VAL A 101 8.79 -14.73 6.41
CA VAL A 101 8.67 -15.24 5.05
C VAL A 101 7.41 -16.11 5.01
N ALA A 102 6.38 -15.66 4.31
CA ALA A 102 5.27 -16.51 3.94
C ALA A 102 4.76 -16.08 2.57
N SER A 103 5.16 -16.90 1.60
CA SER A 103 4.63 -17.09 0.26
C SER A 103 3.33 -16.34 -0.03
N TYR A 104 3.40 -15.34 -0.91
CA TYR A 104 2.23 -14.92 -1.67
C TYR A 104 2.14 -15.83 -2.90
N ASP A 105 1.62 -17.02 -2.69
CA ASP A 105 1.05 -17.82 -3.78
C ASP A 105 -0.25 -17.15 -4.23
N ALA A 106 -0.27 -16.80 -5.52
CA ALA A 106 -1.50 -16.61 -6.24
C ALA A 106 -2.08 -17.99 -6.57
N ASP A 107 -3.41 -18.05 -6.72
CA ASP A 107 -4.21 -19.18 -7.24
C ASP A 107 -4.43 -20.32 -6.22
N LYS A 108 -5.61 -20.90 -5.99
CA LYS A 108 -6.85 -20.95 -6.77
C LYS A 108 -7.99 -21.47 -5.86
N THR A 109 -9.23 -21.20 -6.23
CA THR A 109 -10.50 -21.84 -5.81
C THR A 109 -10.41 -23.35 -5.49
N GLN A 110 -11.07 -23.83 -4.43
CA GLN A 110 -12.24 -24.75 -4.49
C GLN A 110 -12.69 -25.18 -3.07
N ASN A 111 -13.99 -25.09 -2.81
CA ASN A 111 -14.71 -25.61 -1.64
C ASN A 111 -15.19 -27.05 -1.91
N PRO A 112 -15.21 -27.98 -0.94
CA PRO A 112 -16.14 -29.11 -0.96
C PRO A 112 -17.53 -28.72 -0.42
#